data_AF-A0A1I5ISP0-F1
#
_entry.id   AF-A0A1I5ISP0-F1
#
_cell.length_a   1.000
_cell.length_b   1.000
_cell.length_c   1.000
_cell.angle_alpha   90.00
_cell.angle_beta   90.00
_cell.angle_gamma   90.00
#
_symmetry.space_group_name_H-M   'P 1'
#
loop_
_entity.id
_entity.type
_entity.pdbx_description
1 polymer ?
#
loop_
_entity_poly.entity_id
_entity_poly.type
_entity_poly.pdbx_seq_one_letter_code
_entity_poly.pdbx_strand_id
1 'polypeptide(L)'
;MAELSLPVGRKNTPAVNRLKRIGDHIDALYVELNKVYFLEDNVVQRKDFEEITELADVACQSLHGVRDGIAAKGGPNVAKGYVKK
;
A
#
# COMPACT_ATOMS: atom_id res chain seq x y z
N MET A 1 2.08 -5.31 -39.19
CA MET A 1 1.63 -5.25 -37.78
C MET A 1 2.38 -6.34 -37.03
N ALA A 2 3.55 -6.04 -36.47
CA ALA A 2 4.30 -7.04 -35.72
C ALA A 2 3.62 -7.25 -34.37
N GLU A 3 3.04 -8.43 -34.16
CA GLU A 3 2.59 -8.86 -32.84
C GLU A 3 3.81 -8.93 -31.92
N LEU A 4 3.95 -7.93 -31.05
CA LEU A 4 4.88 -7.99 -29.93
C LEU A 4 4.42 -9.09 -28.97
N SER A 5 4.85 -10.31 -29.24
CA SER A 5 4.85 -11.40 -28.27
C SER A 5 5.75 -10.98 -27.10
N LEU A 6 5.14 -10.36 -26.09
CA LEU A 6 5.81 -10.01 -24.84
C LEU A 6 6.39 -11.29 -24.24
N PRO A 7 7.70 -11.34 -23.93
CA PRO A 7 8.31 -12.54 -23.37
C PRO A 7 7.69 -12.83 -22.00
N VAL A 8 6.84 -13.85 -21.97
CA VAL A 8 6.28 -14.48 -20.77
C VAL A 8 7.43 -15.17 -20.04
N GLY A 9 8.25 -14.43 -19.27
CA GLY A 9 9.50 -15.03 -18.80
C GLY A 9 10.16 -14.49 -17.54
N ARG A 10 10.04 -13.21 -17.16
CA ARG A 10 10.76 -12.72 -15.96
C ARG A 10 9.80 -12.35 -14.84
N LYS A 11 9.53 -13.34 -13.98
CA LYS A 11 8.73 -13.22 -12.75
C LYS A 11 9.28 -12.18 -11.75
N ASN A 12 10.53 -11.74 -11.89
CA ASN A 12 11.24 -10.83 -11.00
C ASN A 12 12.14 -9.84 -11.77
N THR A 13 11.56 -9.06 -12.69
CA THR A 13 12.31 -7.92 -13.25
C THR A 13 12.62 -6.90 -12.15
N PRO A 14 13.66 -6.07 -12.29
CA PRO A 14 13.91 -4.96 -11.36
C PRO A 14 12.69 -4.06 -11.14
N ALA A 15 11.89 -3.85 -12.19
CA ALA A 15 10.64 -3.10 -12.12
C ALA A 15 9.59 -3.80 -11.22
N VAL A 16 9.34 -5.10 -11.42
CA VAL A 16 8.43 -5.88 -10.57
C VAL A 16 8.88 -5.88 -9.11
N ASN A 17 10.18 -6.03 -8.86
CA ASN A 17 10.73 -5.98 -7.49
C ASN A 17 10.55 -4.61 -6.85
N ARG A 18 10.70 -3.52 -7.61
CA ARG A 18 10.49 -2.16 -7.11
C ARG A 18 9.02 -1.94 -6.75
N LEU A 19 8.08 -2.41 -7.58
CA LEU A 19 6.64 -2.32 -7.27
C LEU A 19 6.29 -3.13 -6.01
N LYS A 20 6.85 -4.34 -5.84
CA LYS A 20 6.67 -5.12 -4.60
C LYS A 20 7.12 -4.36 -3.37
N ARG A 21 8.34 -3.78 -3.38
CA ARG A 21 8.85 -2.96 -2.26
C ARG A 21 7.98 -1.74 -1.95
N ILE A 22 7.41 -1.10 -2.96
CA ILE A 22 6.47 0.00 -2.74
C ILE A 22 5.24 -0.50 -1.97
N GLY A 23 4.72 -1.68 -2.31
CA GLY A 23 3.63 -2.30 -1.55
C GLY A 23 4.03 -2.61 -0.10
N ASP A 24 5.24 -3.14 0.13
CA ASP A 24 5.74 -3.41 1.49
C ASP A 24 5.81 -2.11 2.32
N HIS A 25 6.25 -1.00 1.73
CA HIS A 25 6.28 0.31 2.40
C HIS A 25 4.87 0.86 2.67
N ILE A 26 3.93 0.67 1.74
CA ILE A 26 2.53 1.03 1.94
C ILE A 26 1.92 0.25 3.11
N ASP A 27 2.16 -1.07 3.15
CA ASP A 27 1.65 -1.94 4.22
C ASP A 27 2.25 -1.57 5.58
N ALA A 28 3.56 -1.26 5.62
CA ALA A 28 4.21 -0.79 6.84
C ALA A 28 3.62 0.55 7.33
N LEU A 29 3.39 1.51 6.42
CA LEU A 29 2.78 2.79 6.77
C LEU A 29 1.34 2.62 7.26
N TYR A 30 0.56 1.73 6.63
CA TYR A 30 -0.80 1.39 7.07
C TYR A 30 -0.81 0.84 8.50
N VAL A 31 0.15 -0.04 8.85
CA VAL A 31 0.28 -0.57 10.21
C VAL A 31 0.59 0.54 11.22
N GLU A 32 1.47 1.49 10.89
CA GLU A 32 1.79 2.62 11.78
C GLU A 32 0.60 3.57 11.94
N LEU A 33 -0.14 3.88 10.86
CA LEU A 33 -1.34 4.71 10.92
C LEU A 33 -2.43 4.08 11.79
N ASN A 34 -2.61 2.75 11.74
CA ASN A 34 -3.53 2.06 12.63
C ASN A 34 -3.11 2.10 14.11
N LYS A 35 -1.87 2.45 14.43
CA LYS A 35 -1.44 2.61 15.83
C LYS A 35 -1.79 3.97 16.41
N VAL A 36 -2.25 4.92 15.59
CA VAL A 36 -2.67 6.26 16.03
C VAL A 36 -3.74 6.17 17.13
N TYR A 37 -4.63 5.18 17.07
CA TYR A 37 -5.64 4.93 18.10
C TYR A 37 -5.06 4.70 19.50
N PHE A 38 -3.81 4.22 19.62
CA PHE A 38 -3.13 4.04 20.91
C PHE A 38 -2.52 5.34 21.46
N LEU A 39 -2.63 6.45 20.74
CA LEU A 39 -2.15 7.76 21.17
C LEU A 39 -3.17 8.51 22.02
N GLU A 40 -4.36 7.95 22.28
CA GLU A 40 -5.44 8.59 23.04
C GLU A 40 -4.93 9.16 24.38
N ASP A 41 -4.15 8.38 25.12
CA ASP A 41 -3.58 8.78 26.41
C ASP A 41 -2.45 9.85 26.32
N ASN A 42 -1.93 10.09 25.10
CA ASN A 42 -0.84 11.03 24.83
C ASN A 42 -1.32 12.36 24.24
N VAL A 43 -2.57 12.44 23.79
CA VAL A 43 -3.15 13.65 23.20
C VAL A 43 -4.00 14.36 24.24
N VAL A 44 -3.59 15.58 24.61
CA VAL A 44 -4.17 16.34 25.73
C VAL A 44 -5.62 16.78 25.44
N GLN A 45 -5.98 16.98 24.18
CA GLN A 45 -7.33 17.41 23.77
C GLN A 45 -8.03 16.32 22.95
N ARG A 46 -9.22 15.92 23.39
CA ARG A 46 -10.04 14.90 22.71
C ARG A 46 -10.34 15.24 21.25
N LYS A 47 -10.61 16.52 20.95
CA LYS A 47 -10.87 16.99 19.58
C LYS A 47 -9.66 16.74 18.66
N ASP A 48 -8.46 17.04 19.14
CA ASP A 48 -7.23 16.84 18.38
C ASP A 48 -7.00 15.35 18.11
N PHE A 49 -7.29 14.49 19.09
CA PHE A 49 -7.20 13.04 18.92
C PHE A 49 -8.19 12.51 17.86
N GLU A 50 -9.45 12.97 17.91
CA GLU A 50 -10.47 12.62 16.93
C GLU A 50 -10.07 13.05 15.52
N GLU A 51 -9.54 14.27 15.34
CA GLU A 51 -9.06 14.77 14.04
C GLU A 51 -7.84 13.98 13.53
N ILE A 52 -6.87 13.67 14.39
CA ILE A 52 -5.70 12.86 14.01
C ILE A 52 -6.15 11.46 13.57
N THR A 53 -7.13 10.88 14.27
CA THR A 53 -7.67 9.55 13.94
C THR A 53 -8.40 9.56 12.60
N GLU A 54 -9.23 10.57 12.34
CA GLU A 54 -9.92 10.74 11.06
C GLU A 54 -8.92 10.90 9.90
N LEU A 55 -7.87 11.70 10.08
CA LEU A 55 -6.80 11.84 9.09
C LEU A 55 -6.06 10.53 8.84
N ALA A 56 -5.80 9.75 9.90
CA ALA A 56 -5.17 8.44 9.79
C ALA A 56 -6.05 7.46 8.99
N ASP A 57 -7.36 7.45 9.22
CA ASP A 57 -8.32 6.62 8.48
C ASP A 57 -8.37 6.99 6.99
N VAL A 58 -8.43 8.28 6.66
CA VAL A 58 -8.41 8.76 5.27
C VAL A 58 -7.10 8.36 4.57
N ALA A 59 -5.98 8.47 5.27
CA ALA A 59 -4.68 8.03 4.75
C ALA A 59 -4.65 6.51 4.52
N CYS A 60 -5.16 5.72 5.46
CA CYS A 60 -5.31 4.27 5.33
C CYS A 60 -6.12 3.87 4.09
N GLN A 61 -7.27 4.52 3.85
CA GLN A 61 -8.10 4.27 2.66
C GLN A 61 -7.36 4.62 1.36
N SER A 62 -6.65 5.75 1.35
CA SER A 62 -5.86 6.19 0.19
C SER A 62 -4.72 5.23 -0.14
N LEU A 63 -4.04 4.71 0.88
CA LEU A 63 -2.97 3.73 0.75
C LEU A 63 -3.45 2.42 0.13
N HIS A 64 -4.61 1.92 0.55
CA HIS A 64 -5.24 0.76 -0.10
C HIS A 64 -5.54 1.03 -1.58
N GLY A 65 -6.10 2.19 -1.91
CA GLY A 65 -6.37 2.56 -3.31
C GLY A 65 -5.11 2.59 -4.18
N VAL A 66 -4.00 3.13 -3.66
CA VAL A 66 -2.71 3.12 -4.36
C VAL A 66 -2.19 1.70 -4.56
N ARG A 67 -2.23 0.86 -3.51
CA ARG A 67 -1.80 -0.55 -3.56
C ARG A 67 -2.60 -1.32 -4.60
N ASP A 68 -3.92 -1.19 -4.60
CA ASP A 68 -4.81 -1.88 -5.54
C ASP A 68 -4.58 -1.40 -6.97
N GLY A 69 -4.38 -0.09 -7.17
CA GLY A 69 -4.02 0.48 -8.47
C GLY A 69 -2.70 -0.09 -9.00
N ILE A 70 -1.68 -0.23 -8.16
CA ILE A 70 -0.41 -0.85 -8.54
C ILE A 70 -0.59 -2.34 -8.83
N ALA A 71 -1.39 -3.07 -8.04
CA ALA A 71 -1.66 -4.49 -8.28
C ALA A 71 -2.35 -4.71 -9.64
N ALA A 72 -3.37 -3.90 -9.95
CA ALA A 72 -4.14 -3.98 -11.17
C ALA A 72 -3.31 -3.66 -12.42
N LYS A 73 -2.40 -2.67 -12.35
CA LYS A 73 -1.58 -2.23 -13.48
C LYS A 73 -0.22 -2.94 -13.60
N GLY A 74 0.35 -3.40 -12.48
CA GLY A 74 1.65 -4.08 -12.41
C GLY A 74 1.63 -5.54 -12.86
N GLY A 75 0.44 -6.09 -13.12
CA GLY A 75 0.25 -7.44 -13.63
C GLY A 75 0.38 -8.54 -12.56
N PRO A 76 0.17 -9.82 -12.96
CA PRO A 76 -0.02 -10.92 -12.01
C PRO A 76 1.13 -11.15 -11.03
N ASN A 77 2.37 -10.86 -11.42
CA ASN A 77 3.54 -11.05 -10.55
C ASN A 77 3.66 -9.99 -9.45
N VAL A 78 3.16 -8.78 -9.69
CA VAL A 78 3.09 -7.71 -8.69
C VAL A 78 1.90 -7.99 -7.77
N ALA A 79 0.73 -8.28 -8.34
CA ALA A 79 -0.49 -8.60 -7.58
C ALA A 79 -0.30 -9.78 -6.60
N LYS A 80 0.40 -10.85 -7.01
CA LYS A 80 0.73 -11.98 -6.11
C LYS A 80 1.59 -11.58 -4.91
N GLY A 81 2.42 -10.53 -5.05
CA GLY A 81 3.21 -10.01 -3.93
C GLY A 81 2.36 -9.23 -2.92
N TYR A 82 1.14 -8.84 -3.29
CA TYR A 82 0.22 -8.08 -2.44
C TYR A 82 -0.89 -8.93 -1.83
N VAL A 83 -0.99 -10.22 -2.17
CA VAL A 83 -1.93 -11.13 -1.51
C VAL A 83 -1.41 -11.36 -0.09
N LYS A 84 -2.20 -10.95 0.91
CA LYS A 84 -1.93 -11.02 2.35
C LYS A 84 -1.10 -12.25 2.76
N LYS A 85 0.00 -12.01 3.49
CA LYS A 85 0.52 -12.96 4.46
C LYS A 85 -0.26 -12.85 5.76
#